data_AF-A0A0S8I2E5-F1
#
_entry.id   AF-A0A0S8I2E5-F1
#
_cell.length_a   1.000
_cell.length_b   1.000
_cell.length_c   1.000
_cell.angle_alpha   90.00
_cell.angle_beta   90.00
_cell.angle_gamma   90.00
#
_symmetry.space_group_name_H-M   'P 1'
#
loop_
_entity.id
_entity.type
_entity.pdbx_description
1 polymer ?
#
loop_
_entity_poly.entity_id
_entity_poly.type
_entity_poly.pdbx_seq_one_letter_code
_entity_poly.pdbx_strand_id
1 'polypeptide(L)'
;MLPQGNFSTWKGDSQLPVGEIILCPHQPGNLKISKGACAKRYLQSQKSVYFERLLGNSPFWDGYSLCRKCSIGKRALRAERMRK
;
A
#
# COMPACT_ATOMS: atom_id res chain seq x y z
N MET A 1 23.17 12.28 -8.95
CA MET A 1 22.11 13.30 -9.02
C MET A 1 20.79 12.59 -9.36
N LEU A 2 19.81 12.59 -8.46
CA LEU A 2 18.49 12.01 -8.74
C LEU A 2 17.62 13.08 -9.41
N PRO A 3 16.88 12.75 -10.50
CA PRO A 3 16.08 13.74 -11.22
C PRO A 3 14.91 14.21 -10.35
N GLN A 4 14.81 15.54 -10.18
CA GLN A 4 13.69 16.21 -9.53
C GLN A 4 12.50 16.25 -10.51
N GLY A 5 11.68 15.21 -10.49
CA GLY A 5 10.41 15.16 -11.23
C GLY A 5 9.26 15.74 -10.41
N ASN A 6 8.50 16.65 -11.02
CA ASN A 6 7.35 17.34 -10.44
C ASN A 6 6.33 16.39 -9.77
N PHE A 7 5.96 16.71 -8.53
CA PHE A 7 5.17 15.91 -7.59
C PHE A 7 3.65 15.88 -7.84
N SER A 8 3.19 16.37 -8.97
CA SER A 8 1.77 16.53 -9.27
C SER A 8 1.38 15.70 -10.47
N THR A 9 0.80 14.52 -10.25
CA THR A 9 -0.53 14.12 -10.76
C THR A 9 -0.69 12.61 -10.68
N TRP A 10 -1.64 12.19 -9.86
CA TRP A 10 -2.39 10.97 -10.15
C TRP A 10 -3.24 11.28 -11.40
N LYS A 11 -2.68 11.16 -12.60
CA LYS A 11 -3.50 10.98 -13.80
C LYS A 11 -3.77 9.50 -13.92
N GLY A 12 -5.07 9.18 -13.93
CA GLY A 12 -5.53 7.81 -14.06
C GLY A 12 -4.98 7.19 -15.32
N ASP A 13 -4.64 5.92 -15.22
CA ASP A 13 -4.74 4.98 -16.32
C ASP A 13 -4.93 3.60 -15.70
N SER A 14 -6.00 2.96 -16.15
CA SER A 14 -6.14 1.51 -16.12
C SER A 14 -4.84 0.92 -16.66
N GLN A 15 -4.22 -0.01 -15.93
CA GLN A 15 -3.09 -0.84 -16.40
C GLN A 15 -1.68 -0.21 -16.25
N LEU A 16 -1.11 -0.27 -15.04
CA LEU A 16 0.32 0.01 -14.82
C LEU A 16 1.04 -1.19 -14.12
N PRO A 17 2.30 -1.51 -14.47
CA PRO A 17 3.02 -2.74 -14.09
C PRO A 17 3.31 -2.90 -12.58
N VAL A 18 3.43 -4.14 -12.08
CA VAL A 18 3.76 -4.47 -10.66
C VAL A 18 5.06 -3.82 -10.18
N GLY A 19 6.00 -3.56 -11.10
CA GLY A 19 7.25 -2.85 -10.84
C GLY A 19 7.11 -1.33 -10.70
N GLU A 20 5.92 -0.77 -10.93
CA GLU A 20 5.70 0.66 -10.80
C GLU A 20 5.76 1.09 -9.34
N ILE A 21 6.60 2.11 -9.13
CA ILE A 21 6.86 2.71 -7.83
C ILE A 21 5.93 3.89 -7.63
N ILE A 22 5.19 3.89 -6.52
CA ILE A 22 4.30 4.97 -6.09
C ILE A 22 4.89 5.74 -4.91
N LEU A 23 4.52 7.01 -4.82
CA LEU A 23 4.67 7.80 -3.61
C LEU A 23 3.52 7.47 -2.66
N CYS A 24 3.83 6.84 -1.52
CA CYS A 24 2.82 6.48 -0.54
C CYS A 24 2.74 7.56 0.54
N PRO A 25 1.56 8.18 0.78
CA PRO A 25 1.40 9.20 1.82
C PRO A 25 1.52 8.62 3.24
N HIS A 26 1.47 7.29 3.37
CA HIS A 26 1.63 6.58 4.64
C HIS A 26 3.01 5.95 4.80
N GLN A 27 3.96 6.23 3.89
CA GLN A 27 5.35 5.84 4.12
C GLN A 27 6.05 6.92 4.97
N PRO A 28 6.56 6.59 6.17
CA PRO A 28 7.53 7.44 6.86
C PRO A 28 8.64 7.94 5.92
N GLY A 29 8.94 9.22 6.00
CA GLY A 29 9.98 9.87 5.17
C GLY A 29 9.62 10.06 3.70
N ASN A 30 8.33 9.99 3.33
CA ASN A 30 7.86 10.10 1.93
C ASN A 30 8.54 9.10 0.98
N LEU A 31 8.89 7.93 1.52
CA LEU A 31 9.57 6.90 0.76
C LEU A 31 8.68 6.29 -0.32
N LYS A 32 9.33 6.00 -1.45
CA LYS A 32 8.76 5.33 -2.60
C LYS A 32 8.53 3.84 -2.30
N ILE A 33 7.43 3.28 -2.79
CA ILE A 33 7.08 1.86 -2.61
C ILE A 33 6.47 1.28 -3.89
N SER A 34 6.75 0.03 -4.23
CA SER A 34 6.11 -0.61 -5.38
C SER A 34 4.61 -0.87 -5.13
N LYS A 35 3.80 -0.88 -6.19
CA LYS A 35 2.37 -1.25 -6.09
C LYS A 35 2.17 -2.64 -5.49
N GLY A 36 3.00 -3.61 -5.87
CA GLY A 36 2.96 -4.96 -5.29
C GLY A 36 3.25 -4.97 -3.78
N ALA A 37 4.23 -4.19 -3.31
CA ALA A 37 4.48 -4.03 -1.88
C ALA A 37 3.32 -3.32 -1.17
N CYS A 38 2.74 -2.28 -1.78
CA CYS A 38 1.54 -1.61 -1.26
C CYS A 38 0.35 -2.58 -1.11
N ALA A 39 0.11 -3.45 -2.10
CA ALA A 39 -0.93 -4.48 -2.06
C ALA A 39 -0.71 -5.48 -0.91
N LYS A 40 0.54 -5.93 -0.70
CA LYS A 40 0.90 -6.81 0.41
C LYS A 40 0.67 -6.13 1.77
N ARG A 41 1.07 -4.87 1.93
CA ARG A 41 0.82 -4.09 3.15
C ARG A 41 -0.67 -3.94 3.43
N TYR A 42 -1.49 -3.69 2.40
CA TYR A 42 -2.95 -3.66 2.54
C TYR A 42 -3.50 -5.01 2.97
N LEU A 43 -3.10 -6.11 2.33
CA LEU A 43 -3.54 -7.45 2.70
C LEU A 43 -3.17 -7.78 4.16
N GLN A 44 -1.94 -7.43 4.57
CA GLN A 44 -1.49 -7.63 5.95
C GLN A 44 -2.34 -6.84 6.95
N SER A 45 -2.73 -5.60 6.61
CA SER A 45 -3.62 -4.80 7.46
C SER A 45 -5.01 -5.40 7.64
N GLN A 46 -5.52 -6.16 6.67
CA GLN A 46 -6.80 -6.86 6.82
C GLN A 46 -6.65 -8.07 7.76
N LYS A 47 -5.50 -8.77 7.68
CA LYS A 47 -5.19 -9.90 8.57
C LYS A 47 -4.97 -9.43 10.01
N SER A 48 -4.31 -8.28 10.21
CA SER A 48 -4.05 -7.77 11.56
C SER A 48 -5.33 -7.43 12.32
N VAL A 49 -6.36 -6.92 11.65
CA VAL A 49 -7.70 -6.70 12.26
C VAL A 49 -8.28 -8.02 12.77
N TYR A 50 -8.14 -9.09 11.99
CA TYR A 50 -8.61 -10.42 12.39
C TYR A 50 -7.85 -10.92 13.63
N PHE A 51 -6.53 -10.78 13.65
CA PHE A 51 -5.71 -11.22 14.79
C PHE A 51 -5.88 -10.35 16.04
N GLU A 52 -5.99 -9.02 15.92
CA GLU A 52 -6.29 -8.13 17.05
C GLU A 52 -7.63 -8.48 17.71
N ARG A 53 -8.63 -8.84 16.90
CA ARG A 53 -9.93 -9.26 17.42
C ARG A 53 -9.86 -10.57 18.20
N LEU A 54 -8.90 -11.44 17.89
CA LEU A 54 -8.72 -12.75 18.53
C LEU A 54 -7.77 -12.71 19.73
N LEU A 55 -6.69 -11.95 19.65
CA LEU A 55 -5.57 -11.98 20.59
C LEU A 55 -5.43 -10.69 21.42
N GLY A 56 -6.28 -9.70 21.18
CA GLY A 56 -6.15 -8.35 21.77
C GLY A 56 -5.14 -7.48 21.02
N ASN A 57 -4.99 -6.23 21.47
CA ASN A 57 -4.07 -5.26 20.85
C ASN A 57 -2.62 -5.72 20.99
N SER A 58 -2.06 -6.26 19.90
CA SER A 58 -0.66 -6.67 19.84
C SER A 58 0.17 -5.58 19.14
N PRO A 59 1.27 -5.09 19.76
CA PRO A 59 2.12 -4.04 19.20
C PRO A 59 2.83 -4.45 17.89
N PHE A 60 2.80 -5.74 17.53
CA PHE A 60 3.33 -6.24 16.26
C PHE A 60 2.58 -5.70 15.01
N TRP A 61 1.38 -5.14 15.17
CA TRP A 61 0.50 -4.77 14.06
C TRP A 61 0.39 -3.26 13.78
N ASP A 62 0.96 -2.41 14.65
CA ASP A 62 0.74 -0.96 14.63
C ASP A 62 1.14 -0.28 13.31
N GLY A 63 2.12 -0.84 12.59
CA GLY A 63 2.61 -0.30 11.31
C GLY A 63 1.67 -0.46 10.10
N TYR A 64 0.55 -1.17 10.26
CA TYR A 64 -0.41 -1.44 9.17
C TYR A 64 -1.80 -0.83 9.39
N SER A 65 -2.04 -0.22 10.55
CA SER A 65 -3.30 0.42 10.92
C SER A 65 -3.80 1.41 9.84
N LEU A 66 -2.90 2.27 9.35
CA LEU A 66 -3.15 3.25 8.29
C LEU A 66 -3.56 2.61 6.96
N CYS A 67 -3.16 1.36 6.70
CA CYS A 67 -3.47 0.66 5.47
C CYS A 67 -4.87 0.02 5.47
N ARG A 68 -5.54 -0.13 6.62
CA ARG A 68 -6.82 -0.86 6.75
C ARG A 68 -7.94 -0.33 5.85
N LYS A 69 -8.03 0.99 5.74
CA LYS A 69 -9.04 1.69 4.91
C LYS A 69 -8.42 2.40 3.70
N CYS A 70 -7.16 2.09 3.38
CA CYS A 70 -6.43 2.79 2.33
C CYS A 70 -6.94 2.42 0.93
N SER A 71 -7.44 3.42 0.20
CA SER A 71 -7.97 3.27 -1.17
C SER A 71 -6.89 2.89 -2.19
N ILE A 72 -5.65 3.33 -1.98
CA ILE A 72 -4.49 2.98 -2.82
C ILE A 72 -4.20 1.48 -2.68
N GLY A 73 -4.04 1.01 -1.45
CA GLY A 73 -3.77 -0.40 -1.15
C GLY A 73 -4.87 -1.34 -1.65
N LYS A 74 -6.14 -0.96 -1.48
CA LYS A 74 -7.30 -1.73 -1.99
C LYS A 74 -7.27 -1.87 -3.50
N ARG A 75 -6.98 -0.79 -4.23
CA ARG A 75 -6.86 -0.81 -5.70
C ARG A 75 -5.65 -1.64 -6.15
N ALA A 76 -4.50 -1.48 -5.49
CA ALA A 76 -3.30 -2.26 -5.78
C ALA A 76 -3.55 -3.77 -5.60
N LEU A 77 -4.21 -4.18 -4.52
CA LEU A 77 -4.55 -5.59 -4.29
C LEU A 77 -5.51 -6.16 -5.35
N ARG A 78 -6.50 -5.37 -5.79
CA ARG A 78 -7.40 -5.78 -6.89
C ARG A 78 -6.63 -5.99 -8.19
N ALA A 79 -5.74 -5.06 -8.54
CA ALA A 79 -4.91 -5.16 -9.73
C ALA A 79 -3.96 -6.37 -9.69
N GLU A 80 -3.36 -6.68 -8.53
CA GLU A 80 -2.53 -7.88 -8.33
C GLU A 80 -3.33 -9.17 -8.55
N ARG A 81 -4.57 -9.24 -8.05
CA ARG A 81 -5.41 -10.45 -8.18
C ARG A 81 -5.84 -10.73 -9.61
N MET A 82 -6.08 -9.70 -10.42
CA MET A 82 -6.48 -9.85 -11.83
C MET A 82 -5.34 -10.34 -12.74
N ARG A 83 -4.10 -10.41 -12.23
CA ARG A 83 -2.94 -10.91 -12.98
C ARG A 83 -2.62 -12.38 -12.72
N LYS A 84 -3.17 -12.97 -11.66
CA LYS A 84 -3.01 -14.38 -11.31
C LYS A 84 -4.12 -15.20 -11.93
#